data_AF-A0A173XAF0-F1
#
_entry.id   AF-A0A173XAF0-F1
#
_cell.length_a   1.000
_cell.length_b   1.000
_cell.length_c   1.000
_cell.angle_alpha   90.00
_cell.angle_beta   90.00
_cell.angle_gamma   90.00
#
_symmetry.space_group_name_H-M   'P 1'
#
loop_
_entity.id
_entity.type
_entity.pdbx_description
1 polymer ?
#
loop_
_entity_poly.entity_id
_entity_poly.type
_entity_poly.pdbx_seq_one_letter_code
_entity_poly.pdbx_strand_id
1 'polypeptide(L)' 'MKKKSKIIIAVIILLVLLMPVPTRYKDGGSVRYRAVLYDISKYHQLDLESETGYNDGWNIKILGISVFNNFD' A
#
# COMPACT_ATOMS: atom_id res chain seq x y z
N MET A 1 -25.12 7.61 27.25
CA MET A 1 -25.34 7.11 25.87
C MET A 1 -24.52 7.85 24.81
N LYS A 2 -24.43 9.20 24.83
CA LYS A 2 -23.70 10.02 23.83
C LYS A 2 -22.20 9.70 23.66
N LYS A 3 -21.48 9.30 24.72
CA LYS A 3 -20.04 8.92 24.65
C LYS A 3 -19.81 7.63 23.84
N LYS A 4 -20.72 6.65 23.94
CA LYS A 4 -20.60 5.37 23.22
C LYS A 4 -20.75 5.59 21.71
N SER A 5 -21.67 6.46 21.28
CA SER A 5 -21.83 6.82 19.87
C SER A 5 -20.60 7.50 19.27
N LYS A 6 -19.91 8.39 20.01
CA LYS A 6 -18.67 9.02 19.54
C LYS A 6 -17.56 7.99 19.29
N ILE A 7 -17.45 7.00 20.17
CA ILE A 7 -16.47 5.91 20.03
C ILE A 7 -16.79 5.09 18.79
N ILE A 8 -18.06 4.73 18.57
CA ILE A 8 -18.48 3.96 17.39
C ILE A 8 -18.12 4.72 16.10
N ILE A 9 -18.42 6.02 16.04
CA ILE A 9 -18.09 6.85 14.89
C ILE A 9 -16.57 6.92 14.66
N ALA A 10 -15.78 7.10 15.73
CA ALA A 10 -14.33 7.15 15.64
C ALA A 10 -13.74 5.82 15.11
N VAL A 11 -14.28 4.68 15.53
CA VAL A 11 -13.87 3.35 15.05
C VAL A 11 -14.20 3.18 13.57
N ILE A 12 -15.38 3.58 13.12
CA ILE A 12 -15.77 3.51 11.70
C ILE A 12 -14.82 4.36 10.84
N ILE A 13 -14.52 5.58 11.28
CA ILE A 13 -13.58 6.47 10.61
C ILE A 13 -12.20 5.80 10.52
N LEU A 14 -11.70 5.26 11.64
CA LEU A 14 -10.40 4.58 11.68
C LEU A 14 -10.32 3.39 10.70
N LEU A 15 -11.39 2.59 10.61
CA LEU A 15 -11.48 1.49 9.66
C LEU A 15 -11.38 1.98 8.21
N VAL A 16 -12.09 3.05 7.86
CA VAL A 16 -12.03 3.65 6.52
C VAL A 16 -10.62 4.19 6.19
N LEU A 17 -9.94 4.82 7.16
CA LEU A 17 -8.58 5.34 6.95
C LEU A 17 -7.53 4.22 6.75
N LEU A 18 -7.75 3.05 7.37
CA LEU A 18 -6.84 1.90 7.30
C LEU A 18 -7.14 0.95 6.14
N MET A 19 -8.33 1.03 5.55
CA MET A 19 -8.74 0.15 4.44
C MET A 19 -7.92 0.48 3.19
N PRO A 20 -7.09 -0.44 2.69
CA PRO A 20 -6.30 -0.20 1.49
C PRO A 20 -7.13 -0.40 0.22
N VAL A 21 -6.87 0.43 -0.78
CA VAL A 21 -7.37 0.27 -2.14
C VAL A 21 -6.27 -0.38 -2.98
N PRO A 22 -6.44 -1.65 -3.43
CA PRO A 22 -5.47 -2.31 -4.29
C PRO A 22 -5.57 -1.77 -5.72
N THR A 23 -4.43 -1.41 -6.29
CA THR A 23 -4.27 -1.00 -7.70
C THR A 23 -3.25 -1.92 -8.35
N ARG A 24 -3.62 -2.57 -9.46
CA ARG A 24 -2.72 -3.43 -10.22
C ARG A 24 -2.10 -2.65 -11.36
N TYR A 25 -0.80 -2.80 -11.54
CA TYR A 25 -0.08 -2.24 -12.67
C TYR A 25 -0.05 -3.20 -13.85
N LYS A 26 0.18 -2.65 -15.06
CA LYS A 26 0.28 -3.40 -16.31
C LYS A 26 1.75 -3.67 -16.68
N ASP A 27 2.56 -4.00 -15.68
CA ASP A 27 4.02 -4.05 -15.78
C ASP A 27 4.60 -5.46 -15.57
N GLY A 28 3.75 -6.48 -15.38
CA GLY A 28 4.18 -7.85 -15.11
C GLY A 28 3.50 -8.46 -13.89
N GLY A 29 2.98 -7.63 -12.98
CA GLY A 29 2.26 -8.12 -11.82
C GLY A 29 2.35 -7.22 -10.59
N SER A 30 2.87 -6.00 -10.69
CA SER A 30 2.99 -5.12 -9.52
C SER A 30 1.61 -4.73 -8.99
N VAL A 31 1.54 -4.61 -7.66
CA VAL A 31 0.31 -4.22 -6.95
C VAL A 31 0.64 -3.19 -5.89
N ARG A 32 -0.12 -2.09 -5.88
CA ARG A 32 -0.07 -1.05 -4.86
C ARG A 32 -1.31 -1.08 -3.99
N TYR A 33 -1.08 -1.19 -2.70
CA TYR A 33 -2.08 -1.12 -1.64
C TYR A 33 -2.02 0.27 -1.00
N ARG A 34 -2.89 1.17 -1.47
CA ARG A 34 -2.93 2.55 -0.99
C ARG A 34 -4.08 2.74 -0.01
N ALA A 35 -3.77 3.06 1.24
CA ALA A 35 -4.71 3.59 2.21
C ALA A 35 -4.51 5.11 2.37
N VAL A 36 -5.29 5.75 3.25
CA VAL A 36 -5.09 7.17 3.59
C VAL A 36 -3.80 7.34 4.40
N LEU A 37 -3.53 6.42 5.32
CA LEU A 37 -2.41 6.51 6.27
C LEU A 37 -1.11 5.87 5.77
N TYR A 38 -1.19 4.96 4.81
CA TYR A 38 -0.03 4.23 4.32
C TYR A 38 -0.20 3.84 2.86
N ASP A 39 0.90 3.51 2.23
CA ASP A 39 0.96 3.11 0.84
C ASP A 39 2.06 2.06 0.68
N ILE A 40 1.67 0.85 0.33
CA ILE A 40 2.56 -0.30 0.18
C ILE A 40 2.50 -0.72 -1.28
N SER A 41 3.60 -0.55 -2.00
CA SER A 41 3.75 -1.03 -3.38
C SER A 41 4.61 -2.27 -3.37
N LYS A 42 4.08 -3.36 -3.91
CA LYS A 42 4.82 -4.58 -4.23
C LYS A 42 5.08 -4.56 -5.74
N TYR A 43 6.33 -4.37 -6.13
CA TYR A 43 6.75 -4.40 -7.52
C TYR A 43 7.07 -5.83 -7.93
N HIS A 44 6.62 -6.16 -9.13
CA HIS A 44 6.90 -7.39 -9.86
C HIS A 44 6.91 -7.03 -11.34
N GLN A 45 7.89 -6.20 -11.70
CA GLN A 45 8.00 -5.64 -13.03
C GLN A 45 8.79 -6.59 -13.92
N LEU A 46 8.37 -6.77 -15.17
CA LEU A 46 9.12 -7.52 -16.17
C LEU A 46 10.45 -6.82 -16.45
N ASP A 47 11.54 -7.57 -16.31
CA ASP A 47 12.89 -7.10 -16.58
C ASP A 47 13.66 -8.17 -17.35
N LEU A 48 14.03 -7.84 -18.59
CA LEU A 48 14.73 -8.76 -19.49
C LEU A 48 16.21 -8.95 -19.13
N GLU A 49 16.76 -8.06 -18.30
CA GLU A 49 18.15 -8.09 -17.87
C GLU A 49 18.34 -8.82 -16.53
N SER A 50 17.25 -9.13 -15.82
CA SER A 50 17.31 -9.87 -14.56
C SER A 50 17.39 -11.39 -14.78
N GLU A 51 18.11 -12.11 -13.91
CA GLU A 51 18.26 -13.57 -14.00
C GLU A 51 16.91 -14.32 -13.95
N THR A 52 15.91 -13.73 -13.31
CA THR A 52 14.57 -14.31 -13.12
C THR A 52 13.55 -13.80 -14.13
N GLY A 53 13.88 -12.80 -14.95
CA GLY A 53 12.97 -12.13 -15.86
C GLY A 53 12.06 -11.07 -15.21
N TYR A 54 12.23 -10.83 -13.90
CA TYR A 54 11.47 -9.84 -13.13
C TYR A 54 12.39 -9.04 -12.19
N ASN A 55 12.08 -7.77 -12.01
CA ASN A 55 12.60 -6.91 -10.96
C ASN A 55 11.53 -6.82 -9.85
N ASP A 56 11.83 -7.47 -8.73
CA ASP A 56 10.98 -7.52 -7.55
C ASP A 56 11.42 -6.48 -6.53
N GLY A 57 10.45 -5.81 -5.91
CA GLY A 57 10.76 -4.87 -4.85
C GLY A 57 9.55 -4.43 -4.06
N TRP A 58 9.81 -3.65 -3.02
CA TRP A 58 8.84 -3.14 -2.10
C TRP A 58 9.12 -1.67 -1.83
N ASN A 59 8.05 -0.90 -1.83
CA ASN A 59 8.06 0.47 -1.37
C ASN A 59 6.98 0.66 -0.33
N ILE A 60 7.37 1.08 0.87
CA ILE A 60 6.47 1.32 2.00
C ILE A 60 6.56 2.78 2.37
N LYS A 61 5.43 3.47 2.22
CA LYS A 61 5.24 4.84 2.66
C LYS A 61 4.22 4.90 3.79
N ILE A 62 4.54 5.66 4.82
CA ILE A 62 3.63 5.96 5.93
C ILE A 62 3.42 7.47 5.91
N LEU A 63 2.16 7.90 5.83
CA LEU A 63 1.79 9.32 5.73
C LEU A 63 2.52 10.06 4.58
N GLY A 64 2.82 9.34 3.49
CA GLY A 64 3.56 9.86 2.34
C GLY A 64 5.09 9.86 2.48
N ILE A 65 5.62 9.54 3.65
CA ILE A 65 7.06 9.43 3.91
C ILE A 65 7.53 8.02 3.58
N SER A 66 8.55 7.88 2.74
CA SER A 66 9.16 6.58 2.43
C SER A 66 9.95 6.08 3.62
N VAL A 67 9.50 4.98 4.22
CA VAL A 67 10.18 4.34 5.36
C VAL A 67 11.04 3.18 4.88
N PHE A 68 10.63 2.53 3.79
CA PHE A 68 11.37 1.44 3.18
C PHE A 68 11.23 1.51 1.67
N ASN A 69 12.35 1.40 0.96
CA ASN A 69 12.39 1.22 -0.48
C ASN A 69 13.56 0.31 -0.82
N ASN A 70 13.27 -0.83 -1.42
CA ASN A 70 14.30 -1.71 -1.99
C ASN A 70 14.01 -2.02 -3.46
N PHE A 71 13.13 -1.25 -4.08
CA PHE A 71 12.94 -1.25 -5.52
C PHE A 71 13.83 -0.15 -6.11
N ASP A 72 14.78 -0.59 -6.93
CA ASP A 72 15.74 0.23 -7.67
C ASP A 72 15.31 0.43 -9.13
#